data_AF-A0A7Y4HRE6-F1
#
_entry.id   AF-A0A7Y4HRE6-F1
#
_cell.length_a   1.000
_cell.length_b   1.000
_cell.length_c   1.000
_cell.angle_alpha   90.00
_cell.angle_beta   90.00
_cell.angle_gamma   90.00
#
_symmetry.space_group_name_H-M   'P 1'
#
loop_
_entity.id
_entity.type
_entity.pdbx_description
1 polymer ?
#
loop_
_entity_poly.entity_id
_entity_poly.type
_entity_poly.pdbx_seq_one_letter_code
_entity_poly.pdbx_strand_id
1 'polypeptide(L)' 'MFPATGPWPRWGAGFQLGSEARRYVSADGFGHDGAGGQVSLAEPELSLSIAFVTNWMEAGDDKRATRIVNALRNVMLG' A
#
# COMPACT_ATOMS: atom_id res chain seq x y z
N MET A 1 7.11 8.46 -23.07
CA MET A 1 6.47 7.54 -22.10
C MET A 1 5.59 6.61 -22.92
N PHE A 2 5.85 5.30 -22.89
CA PHE A 2 4.98 4.35 -23.59
C PHE A 2 3.63 4.28 -22.86
N PRO A 3 2.50 4.22 -23.57
CA PRO A 3 1.23 3.96 -22.91
C PRO A 3 1.28 2.53 -22.36
N ALA A 4 1.42 2.39 -21.05
CA ALA A 4 1.06 1.13 -20.40
C ALA A 4 -0.47 1.09 -20.27
N THR A 5 -1.03 -0.09 -20.02
CA THR A 5 -2.43 -0.23 -19.64
C THR A 5 -2.53 -0.11 -18.12
N GLY A 6 -3.56 0.57 -17.61
CA GLY A 6 -3.81 0.66 -16.17
C GLY A 6 -4.07 -0.70 -15.51
N PRO A 7 -4.21 -0.75 -14.17
CA PRO A 7 -4.37 0.41 -13.26
C PRO A 7 -3.08 1.17 -12.95
N TRP A 8 -3.22 2.42 -12.51
CA TRP A 8 -2.09 3.35 -12.29
C TRP A 8 -1.89 3.72 -10.82
N PRO A 9 -0.63 3.94 -10.39
CA PRO A 9 -0.37 4.54 -9.08
C PRO A 9 -0.88 5.97 -9.04
N ARG A 10 -1.29 6.41 -7.86
CA ARG A 10 -1.70 7.79 -7.57
C ARG A 10 -0.72 8.39 -6.57
N TRP A 11 -0.37 9.67 -6.76
CA TRP A 11 0.66 10.35 -5.98
C TRP A 11 0.14 11.66 -5.38
N GLY A 12 0.55 11.93 -4.15
CA GLY A 12 0.42 13.22 -3.48
C GLY A 12 1.79 13.92 -3.37
N ALA A 13 1.95 14.78 -2.37
CA ALA A 13 3.23 15.45 -2.08
C ALA A 13 4.26 14.48 -1.44
N GLY A 14 4.77 13.53 -2.22
CA GLY A 14 5.75 12.52 -1.79
C GLY A 14 5.15 11.20 -1.26
N PHE A 15 3.83 11.10 -1.18
CA PHE A 15 3.12 9.90 -0.74
C PHE A 15 2.47 9.16 -1.91
N GLN A 16 2.50 7.84 -1.87
CA GLN A 16 1.67 6.97 -2.67
C GLN A 16 0.25 6.96 -2.06
N LEU A 17 -0.74 7.28 -2.88
CA LEU A 17 -2.15 7.35 -2.49
C LEU A 17 -2.90 6.08 -2.91
N GLY A 18 -4.00 5.79 -2.21
CA GLY A 18 -4.90 4.71 -2.59
C GLY A 18 -5.33 4.79 -4.07
N SER A 19 -5.16 3.67 -4.78
CA SER A 19 -5.51 3.49 -6.20
C SER A 19 -5.83 2.02 -6.47
N GLU A 20 -6.31 1.69 -7.66
CA GLU A 20 -6.48 0.29 -8.06
C GLU A 20 -5.14 -0.45 -8.19
N ALA A 21 -4.06 0.27 -8.53
CA ALA A 21 -2.72 -0.29 -8.58
C ALA A 21 -2.17 -0.61 -7.17
N ARG A 22 -2.59 0.17 -6.17
CA ARG A 22 -2.27 -0.08 -4.76
C ARG A 22 -3.38 0.40 -3.83
N ARG A 23 -4.07 -0.55 -3.19
CA ARG A 23 -5.09 -0.28 -2.18
C ARG A 23 -4.50 -0.33 -0.78
N TYR A 24 -4.85 0.60 0.10
CA TYR A 24 -4.50 0.56 1.54
C TYR A 24 -5.63 -0.05 2.38
N VAL A 25 -6.00 0.47 3.54
CA VAL A 25 -7.13 -0.01 4.36
C VAL A 25 -8.42 0.68 3.85
N SER A 26 -8.54 2.00 3.99
CA SER A 26 -9.66 2.79 3.46
C SER A 26 -9.27 3.61 2.22
N ALA A 27 -10.17 4.47 1.75
CA ALA A 27 -10.00 5.24 0.51
C ALA A 27 -9.13 6.50 0.70
N ASP A 28 -9.04 7.01 1.92
CA ASP A 28 -8.25 8.15 2.38
C ASP A 28 -6.83 7.78 2.79
N GLY A 29 -6.54 6.48 2.92
CA GLY A 29 -5.22 5.95 3.25
C GLY A 29 -4.12 6.36 2.26
N PHE A 30 -2.94 6.61 2.82
CA PHE A 30 -1.73 6.96 2.08
C PHE A 30 -0.47 6.36 2.73
N GLY A 31 0.61 6.27 1.97
CA GLY A 31 1.83 5.62 2.43
C GLY A 31 2.92 5.59 1.37
N HIS A 32 3.76 4.56 1.44
CA HIS A 32 4.73 4.27 0.39
C HIS A 32 5.22 2.81 0.51
N ASP A 33 5.28 2.10 -0.62
CA ASP A 33 5.95 0.80 -0.70
C ASP A 33 7.47 1.00 -0.91
N GLY A 34 8.32 0.15 -0.34
CA GLY A 34 9.76 0.19 -0.55
C GLY A 34 10.26 -1.01 -1.35
N ALA A 35 11.35 -0.80 -2.09
CA ALA A 35 11.99 -1.88 -2.85
C ALA A 35 12.39 -3.03 -1.91
N GLY A 36 11.89 -4.23 -2.21
CA GLY A 36 12.10 -5.43 -1.39
C GLY A 36 10.89 -5.90 -0.59
N GLY A 37 9.78 -5.17 -0.62
CA GLY A 37 8.48 -5.64 -0.13
C GLY A 37 7.93 -4.93 1.12
N GLN A 38 8.65 -3.95 1.65
CA GLN A 38 8.23 -3.16 2.81
C GLN A 38 7.13 -2.16 2.46
N VAL A 39 6.34 -1.78 3.45
CA VAL A 39 5.35 -0.70 3.34
C VAL A 39 5.22 0.04 4.66
N SER A 40 5.03 1.35 4.60
CA SER A 40 4.48 2.15 5.70
C SER A 40 3.25 2.91 5.23
N LEU A 41 2.20 2.95 6.05
CA LEU A 41 0.95 3.64 5.72
C LEU A 41 0.32 4.32 6.94
N ALA A 42 -0.56 5.28 6.66
CA ALA A 42 -1.46 5.91 7.62
C ALA A 42 -2.89 5.96 7.07
N GLU A 43 -3.86 5.77 7.97
CA GLU A 43 -5.30 5.84 7.73
C GLU A 43 -5.89 6.89 8.69
N PRO A 44 -5.97 8.16 8.28
CA PRO A 44 -6.38 9.26 9.15
C PRO A 44 -7.77 9.07 9.76
N GLU A 45 -8.77 8.67 8.96
CA GLU A 45 -10.14 8.48 9.46
C GLU A 45 -10.25 7.31 10.46
N LEU A 46 -9.36 6.33 10.35
CA LEU A 46 -9.30 5.18 11.25
C LEU A 46 -8.34 5.37 12.44
N SER A 47 -7.63 6.51 12.50
CA SER A 47 -6.58 6.76 13.52
C SER A 47 -5.57 5.61 13.63
N LEU A 48 -5.19 5.05 12.49
CA LEU A 48 -4.42 3.82 12.37
C LEU A 48 -3.18 4.04 11.51
N SER A 49 -2.05 3.45 11.90
CA SER A 49 -0.85 3.38 11.07
C SER A 49 -0.12 2.07 11.31
N ILE A 50 0.53 1.55 10.27
CA ILE A 50 1.40 0.38 10.36
C ILE A 50 2.63 0.53 9.48
N ALA A 51 3.69 -0.18 9.83
CA ALA A 51 4.82 -0.44 8.97
C ALA A 51 5.16 -1.93 8.97
N PHE A 52 5.27 -2.51 7.78
CA PHE A 52 5.87 -3.83 7.57
C PHE A 52 7.27 -3.61 7.02
N VAL A 53 8.28 -4.08 7.76
CA VAL A 53 9.70 -3.97 7.41
C VAL A 53 10.28 -5.38 7.33
N THR A 54 11.08 -5.62 6.31
CA THR A 54 11.75 -6.91 6.08
C THR A 54 13.19 -6.68 5.64
N ASN A 55 14.06 -7.65 5.96
CA ASN A 55 15.43 -7.72 5.45
C ASN A 55 15.57 -8.70 4.27
N TRP A 56 14.50 -9.41 3.92
CA TRP A 56 14.47 -10.35 2.79
C TRP A 56 13.84 -9.70 1.57
N MET A 57 14.70 -9.22 0.66
CA MET A 57 14.30 -8.54 -0.57
C MET A 57 13.66 -9.54 -1.54
N GLU A 58 12.36 -9.35 -1.84
CA GLU A 58 11.67 -10.06 -2.91
C GLU A 58 11.37 -9.11 -4.07
N ALA A 59 11.34 -9.66 -5.28
CA ALA A 59 11.00 -8.96 -6.51
C ALA A 59 9.84 -9.68 -7.22
N GLY A 60 9.17 -8.98 -8.13
CA GLY A 60 8.01 -9.52 -8.84
C GLY A 60 6.74 -9.43 -8.01
N ASP A 61 6.10 -10.57 -7.73
CA ASP A 61 4.78 -10.66 -7.09
C ASP A 61 4.88 -10.88 -5.56
N ASP A 62 5.58 -9.98 -4.86
CA ASP A 62 5.66 -10.02 -3.40
C ASP A 62 4.31 -9.62 -2.79
N LYS A 63 3.64 -10.59 -2.16
CA LYS A 63 2.31 -10.42 -1.56
C LYS A 63 2.35 -10.22 -0.05
N ARG A 64 3.51 -10.21 0.60
CA ARG A 64 3.62 -10.22 2.07
C ARG A 64 2.99 -8.97 2.67
N ALA A 65 3.41 -7.78 2.23
CA ALA A 65 2.80 -6.52 2.62
C ALA A 65 1.30 -6.46 2.26
N THR A 66 0.94 -6.85 1.03
CA THR A 66 -0.46 -6.83 0.57
C THR A 66 -1.38 -7.69 1.43
N ARG A 67 -0.92 -8.88 1.86
CA ARG A 67 -1.69 -9.77 2.75
C ARG A 67 -1.93 -9.13 4.11
N ILE A 68 -0.93 -8.47 4.69
CA ILE A 68 -1.07 -7.77 5.98
C ILE A 68 -2.07 -6.62 5.85
N VAL A 69 -1.95 -5.79 4.81
CA VAL A 69 -2.86 -4.67 4.57
C VAL A 69 -4.29 -5.15 4.31
N ASN A 70 -4.49 -6.23 3.56
CA ASN A 70 -5.80 -6.81 3.33
C ASN A 70 -6.41 -7.41 4.59
N ALA A 71 -5.61 -8.08 5.42
CA ALA A 71 -6.07 -8.57 6.71
C ALA A 71 -6.51 -7.41 7.61
N LEU A 72 -5.72 -6.33 7.66
CA LEU A 72 -6.06 -5.13 8.42
C LEU A 72 -7.36 -4.48 7.90
N ARG A 73 -7.53 -4.35 6.57
CA ARG A 73 -8.79 -3.92 5.95
C ARG A 73 -9.97 -4.75 6.44
N ASN A 74 -9.86 -6.07 6.40
CA ASN A 74 -10.96 -6.94 6.78
C ASN A 74 -11.34 -6.79 8.26
N VAL A 75 -10.37 -6.54 9.15
CA VAL A 75 -10.62 -6.35 10.59
C VAL A 75 -11.17 -4.95 10.90
N MET A 76 -10.78 -3.93 10.14
CA MET A 76 -11.20 -2.54 10.40
C MET A 76 -12.51 -2.16 9.71
N LEU A 77 -12.82 -2.75 8.54
CA LEU A 77 -13.96 -2.36 7.70
C LEU A 77 -14.99 -3.47 7.48
N GLY A 78 -14.73 -4.70 7.94
CA GLY A 78 -15.66 -5.83 7.91
C GLY A 78 -16.37 -6.00 9.24
#